data_AF-A0A2J7TBV5-F1
#
_entry.id   AF-A0A2J7TBV5-F1
#
_cell.length_a   1.000
_cell.length_b   1.000
_cell.length_c   1.000
_cell.angle_alpha   90.00
_cell.angle_beta   90.00
_cell.angle_gamma   90.00
#
_symmetry.space_group_name_H-M   'P 1'
#
loop_
_entity.id
_entity.type
_entity.pdbx_description
1 polymer ?
#
loop_
_entity_poly.entity_id
_entity_poly.type
_entity_poly.pdbx_seq_one_letter_code
_entity_poly.pdbx_strand_id
1 'polypeptide(L)'
;MKIRNILLAAAAALTFIGSAQAAEVAPMRGHAIDLGDLSGTAYYTVENGAFHVVATIAREGEHTLPIRFETTLAPGQSVVLSTPHELGYAADAVEIVRLNDAVIMHKSPATN
;
A
#
# COMPACT_ATOMS: atom_id res chain seq x y z
N MET A 1 17.78 22.17 -53.58
CA MET A 1 17.47 23.31 -52.69
C MET A 1 16.11 23.04 -52.07
N LYS A 2 15.88 22.86 -50.77
CA LYS A 2 16.63 23.24 -49.57
C LYS A 2 16.39 22.15 -48.50
N ILE A 3 17.43 21.39 -48.17
CA ILE A 3 17.54 20.72 -46.87
C ILE A 3 17.80 21.84 -45.89
N ARG A 4 16.82 22.22 -45.06
CA ARG A 4 17.08 23.15 -43.96
C ARG A 4 16.04 23.06 -42.86
N ASN A 5 16.50 22.54 -41.73
CA ASN A 5 16.04 22.83 -40.37
C ASN A 5 14.66 22.30 -39.97
N ILE A 6 14.63 21.12 -39.35
CA ILE A 6 13.82 20.92 -38.14
C ILE A 6 14.71 20.16 -37.14
N LEU A 7 15.58 20.91 -36.46
CA LEU A 7 16.28 20.48 -35.27
C LEU A 7 15.32 20.58 -34.08
N LEU A 8 15.29 19.52 -33.27
CA LEU A 8 15.04 19.50 -31.84
C LEU A 8 13.71 20.08 -31.32
N ALA A 9 12.76 19.18 -31.07
CA ALA A 9 11.78 19.35 -29.99
C ALA A 9 11.80 18.08 -29.11
N ALA A 10 12.92 17.83 -28.43
CA ALA A 10 13.00 16.88 -27.33
C ALA A 10 12.93 17.69 -26.03
N ALA A 11 11.73 17.84 -25.45
CA ALA A 11 11.56 18.52 -24.18
C ALA A 11 10.67 17.69 -23.25
N ALA A 12 11.35 16.86 -22.47
CA ALA A 12 11.06 16.53 -21.08
C ALA A 12 9.65 16.01 -20.73
N ALA A 13 9.43 14.71 -20.96
CA ALA A 13 8.54 13.94 -20.10
C ALA A 13 9.29 13.67 -18.77
N LEU A 14 9.21 14.60 -17.81
CA LEU A 14 9.56 14.27 -16.43
C LEU A 14 8.51 13.28 -15.94
N THR A 15 8.86 12.00 -15.98
CA THR A 15 8.13 10.98 -15.22
C THR A 15 8.20 11.39 -13.75
N PHE A 16 7.06 11.78 -13.18
CA PHE A 16 6.91 11.86 -11.73
C PHE A 16 7.16 10.46 -11.15
N ILE A 17 8.40 10.18 -10.76
CA ILE A 17 8.71 9.02 -9.95
C ILE A 17 8.26 9.38 -8.54
N GLY A 18 6.97 9.19 -8.27
CA GLY A 18 6.47 9.19 -6.89
C GLY A 18 7.26 8.14 -6.13
N SER A 19 7.91 8.53 -5.03
CA SER A 19 8.56 7.58 -4.13
C SER A 19 7.47 6.68 -3.55
N ALA A 20 7.31 5.47 -4.09
CA ALA A 20 6.50 4.45 -3.46
C ALA A 20 7.16 4.14 -2.10
N GLN A 21 6.59 4.68 -1.03
CA GLN A 21 7.02 4.40 0.34
C GLN A 21 6.63 2.96 0.63
N ALA A 22 7.60 2.07 0.48
CA ALA A 22 7.50 0.65 0.76
C ALA A 22 8.17 0.39 2.10
N ALA A 23 7.41 -0.07 3.09
CA ALA A 23 7.96 -0.55 4.34
C ALA A 23 8.01 -2.08 4.29
N GLU A 24 9.21 -2.65 4.40
CA GLU A 24 9.35 -4.08 4.64
C GLU A 24 8.87 -4.39 6.06
N VAL A 25 7.98 -5.36 6.17
CA VAL A 25 7.47 -5.83 7.45
C VAL A 25 8.35 -6.99 7.89
N ALA A 26 8.95 -6.88 9.08
CA ALA A 26 9.61 -8.01 9.69
C ALA A 26 8.57 -8.97 10.31
N PRO A 27 8.77 -10.29 10.27
CA PRO A 27 7.85 -11.24 10.91
C PRO A 27 7.64 -10.90 12.38
N MET A 28 6.40 -11.01 12.85
CA MET A 28 5.96 -10.73 14.23
C MET A 28 6.24 -9.29 14.73
N ARG A 29 6.68 -8.37 13.87
CA ARG A 29 6.83 -6.95 14.21
C ARG A 29 5.64 -6.18 13.67
N GLY A 30 4.96 -5.45 14.56
CA GLY A 30 3.88 -4.55 14.17
C GLY A 30 4.41 -3.37 13.36
N HIS A 31 3.77 -3.09 12.22
CA HIS A 31 3.99 -1.91 11.41
C HIS A 31 2.71 -1.08 11.36
N ALA A 32 2.86 0.24 11.39
CA ALA A 32 1.74 1.16 11.41
C ALA A 32 0.94 1.12 10.09
N ILE A 33 -0.38 1.22 10.22
CA ILE A 33 -1.32 1.43 9.13
C ILE A 33 -2.00 2.78 9.37
N ASP A 34 -2.08 3.57 8.31
CA ASP A 34 -2.79 4.85 8.27
C ASP A 34 -3.79 4.80 7.11
N LEU A 35 -5.08 4.84 7.46
CA LEU A 35 -6.22 4.85 6.55
C LEU A 35 -7.10 6.09 6.79
N GLY A 36 -6.47 7.23 7.12
CA GLY A 36 -7.15 8.48 7.45
C GLY A 36 -7.66 8.47 8.90
N ASP A 37 -8.96 8.62 9.11
CA ASP A 37 -9.60 8.58 10.44
C ASP A 37 -9.42 7.25 11.18
N LEU A 38 -9.04 6.21 10.45
CA LEU A 38 -8.75 4.88 10.97
C LEU A 38 -7.25 4.62 10.92
N SER A 39 -6.67 4.22 12.04
CA SER A 39 -5.26 3.86 12.15
C SER A 39 -5.10 2.54 12.88
N GLY A 40 -3.93 1.92 12.74
CA GLY A 40 -3.75 0.59 13.26
C GLY A 40 -2.35 0.04 13.12
N THR A 41 -2.25 -1.26 13.32
CA THR A 41 -1.01 -2.01 13.11
C THR A 41 -1.27 -3.29 12.35
N ALA A 42 -0.33 -3.68 11.50
CA ALA A 42 -0.29 -5.01 10.91
C ALA A 42 1.02 -5.73 11.20
N TYR A 43 0.93 -7.05 11.30
CA TYR A 43 2.06 -7.94 11.38
C TYR A 43 1.74 -9.21 10.60
N TYR A 44 2.73 -10.07 10.40
CA TYR A 44 2.49 -11.41 9.90
C TYR A 44 3.28 -12.47 10.66
N THR A 45 2.78 -13.70 10.61
CA THR A 45 3.49 -14.91 11.00
C THR A 45 3.76 -15.77 9.77
N VAL A 46 4.77 -16.63 9.87
CA VAL A 46 5.07 -17.64 8.86
C VAL A 46 4.81 -19.00 9.48
N GLU A 47 3.76 -19.68 9.04
CA GLU A 47 3.39 -21.01 9.54
C GLU A 47 3.27 -21.95 8.34
N ASN A 48 4.07 -23.03 8.32
CA ASN A 48 4.08 -24.01 7.22
C ASN A 48 4.26 -23.39 5.81
N GLY A 49 5.01 -22.29 5.70
CA GLY A 49 5.25 -21.58 4.43
C GLY A 49 4.10 -20.66 3.98
N ALA A 50 3.02 -20.62 4.75
CA ALA A 50 1.93 -19.66 4.61
C ALA A 50 2.25 -18.38 5.40
N PHE A 51 1.94 -17.23 4.82
CA PHE A 51 2.16 -15.93 5.44
C PHE A 51 0.81 -15.41 5.93
N HIS A 52 0.59 -15.54 7.23
CA HIS A 52 -0.66 -15.13 7.87
C HIS A 52 -0.53 -13.67 8.29
N VAL A 53 -1.23 -12.79 7.58
CA VAL A 53 -1.25 -11.35 7.85
C VAL A 53 -2.41 -11.05 8.79
N VAL A 54 -2.12 -10.25 9.81
CA VAL A 54 -3.09 -9.74 10.77
C VAL A 54 -2.99 -8.23 10.78
N ALA A 55 -4.11 -7.54 10.60
CA ALA A 55 -4.23 -6.10 10.77
C ALA A 55 -5.28 -5.78 11.84
N THR A 56 -4.94 -4.90 12.77
CA THR A 56 -5.87 -4.39 13.80
C THR A 56 -6.02 -2.89 13.61
N ILE A 57 -7.24 -2.43 13.38
CA ILE A 57 -7.57 -1.05 13.01
C ILE A 57 -8.65 -0.52 13.95
N ALA A 58 -8.52 0.73 14.37
CA ALA A 58 -9.52 1.44 15.15
C ALA A 58 -9.57 2.91 14.73
N ARG A 59 -10.61 3.63 15.17
CA ARG A 59 -10.63 5.09 15.07
C ARG A 59 -9.82 5.67 16.22
N GLU A 60 -8.93 6.60 15.92
CA GLU A 60 -8.11 7.25 16.94
C GLU A 60 -8.98 8.11 17.88
N GLY A 61 -8.67 8.10 19.18
CA GLY A 61 -9.31 8.98 20.17
C GLY A 61 -10.71 8.57 20.65
N GLU A 62 -11.33 7.56 20.06
CA GLU A 62 -12.68 7.10 20.42
C GLU A 62 -12.65 5.74 21.11
N HIS A 63 -13.60 5.48 22.03
CA HIS A 63 -13.83 4.15 22.63
C HIS A 63 -14.51 3.18 21.65
N THR A 64 -14.00 3.11 20.43
CA THR A 64 -14.49 2.17 19.41
C THR A 64 -13.85 0.80 19.60
N LEU A 65 -14.63 -0.25 19.37
CA LEU A 65 -14.09 -1.61 19.36
C LEU A 65 -13.20 -1.77 18.12
N PRO A 66 -11.93 -2.20 18.28
CA PRO A 66 -11.04 -2.40 17.15
C PRO A 66 -11.55 -3.53 16.24
N ILE A 67 -11.32 -3.38 14.95
CA ILE A 67 -11.57 -4.42 13.94
C ILE A 67 -10.26 -5.14 13.68
N ARG A 68 -10.30 -6.47 13.73
CA ARG A 68 -9.18 -7.34 13.39
C ARG A 68 -9.48 -8.07 12.08
N PHE A 69 -8.61 -7.86 11.10
CA PHE A 69 -8.64 -8.51 9.80
C PHE A 69 -7.52 -9.54 9.72
N GLU A 70 -7.83 -10.73 9.19
CA GLU A 70 -6.87 -11.81 9.02
C GLU A 70 -6.97 -12.39 7.60
N THR A 71 -5.81 -12.65 6.99
CA THR A 71 -5.73 -13.32 5.70
C THR A 71 -4.43 -14.12 5.58
N THR A 72 -4.37 -15.00 4.59
CA THR A 72 -3.15 -15.74 4.23
C THR A 72 -2.76 -15.41 2.81
N LEU A 73 -1.51 -14.97 2.61
CA LEU A 73 -0.99 -14.60 1.29
C LEU A 73 -0.09 -15.71 0.72
N ALA A 74 -0.47 -16.24 -0.45
CA ALA A 74 0.45 -17.00 -1.29
C ALA A 74 1.47 -16.06 -1.98
N PRO A 75 2.59 -16.59 -2.50
CA PRO A 75 3.57 -15.75 -3.21
C PRO A 75 2.93 -14.94 -4.34
N GLY A 76 3.19 -13.63 -4.36
CA GLY A 76 2.64 -12.70 -5.35
C GLY A 76 1.20 -12.25 -5.10
N GLN A 77 0.54 -12.73 -4.03
CA GLN A 77 -0.77 -12.22 -3.63
C GLN A 77 -0.65 -10.97 -2.77
N SER A 78 -1.65 -10.11 -2.89
CA SER A 78 -1.82 -8.94 -2.04
C SER A 78 -3.25 -8.83 -1.51
N VAL A 79 -3.38 -8.03 -0.46
CA VAL A 79 -4.66 -7.55 0.06
C VAL A 79 -4.59 -6.03 0.18
N VAL A 80 -5.71 -5.36 -0.09
CA VAL A 80 -5.84 -3.92 0.07
C VAL A 80 -6.88 -3.64 1.15
N LEU A 81 -6.49 -2.84 2.13
CA LEU A 81 -7.39 -2.26 3.12
C LEU A 81 -7.58 -0.79 2.76
N SER A 82 -8.83 -0.31 2.72
CA SER A 82 -9.12 1.07 2.32
C SER A 82 -10.29 1.67 3.09
N THR A 83 -10.21 2.98 3.30
CA THR A 83 -11.32 3.81 3.81
C THR A 83 -11.80 4.71 2.68
N PRO A 84 -13.10 4.66 2.32
CA PRO A 84 -13.63 5.46 1.23
C PRO A 84 -13.65 6.96 1.57
N HIS A 85 -13.59 7.78 0.51
CA HIS A 85 -13.82 9.22 0.55
C HIS A 85 -15.06 9.59 -0.27
N GLU A 86 -15.38 10.88 -0.33
CA GLU A 86 -16.43 11.40 -1.21
C GLU A 86 -16.20 11.01 -2.68
N LEU A 87 -17.28 10.96 -3.46
CA LEU A 87 -17.21 10.64 -4.89
C LEU A 87 -16.25 11.61 -5.61
N GLY A 88 -15.29 11.04 -6.35
CA GLY A 88 -14.26 11.79 -7.06
C GLY A 88 -12.95 11.98 -6.29
N TYR A 89 -12.88 11.56 -5.03
CA TYR A 89 -11.65 11.53 -4.25
C TYR A 89 -11.11 10.09 -4.11
N ALA A 90 -9.78 9.94 -4.12
CA ALA A 90 -9.13 8.65 -3.90
C ALA A 90 -9.29 8.22 -2.44
N ALA A 91 -9.54 6.93 -2.22
CA ALA A 91 -9.58 6.36 -0.87
C ALA A 91 -8.18 6.32 -0.23
N ASP A 92 -8.13 6.45 1.10
CA ASP A 92 -6.92 6.14 1.85
C ASP A 92 -6.77 4.62 1.87
N ALA A 93 -5.66 4.11 1.32
CA ALA A 93 -5.44 2.67 1.26
C ALA A 93 -4.01 2.25 1.58
N VAL A 94 -3.92 1.03 2.08
CA VAL A 94 -2.67 0.30 2.26
C VAL A 94 -2.80 -1.04 1.55
N GLU A 95 -1.86 -1.30 0.64
CA GLU A 95 -1.67 -2.63 0.07
C GLU A 95 -0.62 -3.39 0.88
N ILE A 96 -0.93 -4.64 1.21
CA ILE A 96 -0.03 -5.58 1.85
C ILE A 96 0.20 -6.73 0.87
N VAL A 97 1.43 -6.87 0.39
CA VAL A 97 1.80 -7.84 -0.64
C VAL A 97 2.88 -8.79 -0.15
N ARG A 98 2.74 -10.07 -0.46
CA ARG A 98 3.82 -11.05 -0.28
C ARG A 98 4.69 -11.09 -1.53
N LEU A 99 5.93 -10.63 -1.40
CA LEU A 99 6.97 -10.78 -2.41
C LEU A 99 7.93 -11.89 -1.99
N ASN A 100 7.68 -13.10 -2.51
CA ASN A 100 8.41 -14.33 -2.18
C ASN A 100 8.42 -14.59 -0.65
N ASP A 101 9.54 -14.28 0.00
CA ASP A 101 9.79 -14.53 1.43
C ASP A 101 9.65 -13.28 2.29
N ALA A 102 9.20 -12.16 1.71
CA ALA A 102 8.98 -10.90 2.40
C ALA A 102 7.53 -10.42 2.26
N VAL A 103 7.09 -9.64 3.25
CA VAL A 103 5.85 -8.86 3.17
C VAL A 103 6.22 -7.40 3.08
N ILE A 104 5.68 -6.74 2.07
CA ILE A 104 5.86 -5.32 1.85
C ILE A 104 4.51 -4.63 2.02
N MET A 105 4.52 -3.47 2.67
CA MET A 105 3.36 -2.59 2.74
C MET A 105 3.60 -1.33 1.93
N HIS A 106 2.62 -0.98 1.11
CA HIS A 106 2.60 0.22 0.30
C HIS A 106 1.41 1.09 0.71
N LYS A 107 1.67 2.36 1.03
CA LYS A 107 0.59 3.35 1.02
C LYS A 107 0.24 3.62 -0.44
N SER A 108 -1.01 3.38 -0.82
CA SER A 108 -1.47 3.54 -2.19
C SER A 108 -2.77 4.36 -2.19
N PRO A 109 -2.98 5.29 -3.14
CA PRO A 109 -4.33 5.75 -3.42
C PRO A 109 -5.14 4.56 -3.94
N ALA A 110 -6.27 4.21 -3.32
CA ALA A 110 -7.07 3.12 -3.85
C ALA A 110 -7.57 3.49 -5.26
N THR A 111 -7.36 2.59 -6.22
CA THR A 111 -7.88 2.73 -7.58
C THR A 111 -9.32 2.21 -7.56
N ASN A 112 -10.29 3.13 -7.56
CA ASN A 112 -11.71 2.84 -7.80
C ASN A 112 -12.00 2.71 -9.30
#